data_AF-A0A0V0HFT1-F1
#
_entry.id   AF-A0A0V0HFT1-F1
#
_cell.length_a   1.000
_cell.length_b   1.000
_cell.length_c   1.000
_cell.angle_alpha   90.00
_cell.angle_beta   90.00
_cell.angle_gamma   90.00
#
_symmetry.space_group_name_H-M   'P 1'
#
loop_
_entity.id
_entity.type
_entity.pdbx_description
1 polymer ?
#
loop_
_entity_poly.entity_id
_entity_poly.type
_entity_poly.pdbx_seq_one_letter_code
_entity_poly.pdbx_strand_id
1 'polypeptide(L)'
;MLQEDSSIIVPMLDCFSNLHLDDMLQEQVITVALSCIRTIDAEHMPYLLRFLLLLATPTNTRRIISHIRHQLKLVGASNVWTTQQSKMKGKSVVNNTEASILDALRTSLRFNKVICQETLNELKSL
;
A
#
# COMPACT_ATOMS: atom_id res chain seq x y z
N MET A 1 -13.39 9.02 -10.66
CA MET A 1 -11.93 9.09 -10.94
C MET A 1 -11.14 7.96 -10.26
N LEU A 2 -10.97 7.91 -8.92
CA LEU A 2 -10.24 6.80 -8.23
C LEU A 2 -10.90 5.41 -8.35
N GLN A 3 -12.19 5.35 -8.66
CA GLN A 3 -12.96 4.10 -8.80
C GLN A 3 -13.20 3.65 -10.23
N GLU A 4 -12.92 4.49 -11.24
CA GLU A 4 -13.51 4.32 -12.58
C GLU A 4 -12.51 3.87 -13.65
N ASP A 5 -11.20 4.13 -13.48
CA ASP A 5 -10.17 3.72 -14.44
C ASP A 5 -8.86 3.34 -13.73
N SER A 6 -8.48 2.06 -13.76
CA SER A 6 -7.19 1.61 -13.20
C SER A 6 -5.99 2.20 -13.94
N SER A 7 -6.16 2.48 -15.24
CA SER A 7 -5.14 3.07 -16.12
C SER A 7 -4.63 4.44 -15.68
N ILE A 8 -5.43 5.22 -14.95
CA ILE A 8 -5.08 6.57 -14.50
C ILE A 8 -4.59 6.61 -13.05
N ILE A 9 -4.61 5.50 -12.32
CA ILE A 9 -4.26 5.46 -10.89
C ILE A 9 -2.82 5.94 -10.69
N VAL A 10 -1.85 5.37 -11.40
CA VAL A 10 -0.43 5.71 -11.21
C VAL A 10 -0.13 7.18 -11.55
N PRO A 11 -0.54 7.73 -12.72
CA PRO A 11 -0.38 9.15 -13.00
C PRO A 11 -1.02 10.07 -11.97
N MET A 12 -2.21 9.71 -11.47
CA MET A 12 -2.92 10.51 -10.48
C MET A 12 -2.23 10.50 -9.11
N LEU A 13 -1.74 9.36 -8.63
CA LEU A 13 -0.96 9.28 -7.40
C LEU A 13 0.32 10.12 -7.50
N ASP A 14 0.97 10.13 -8.68
CA ASP A 14 2.14 10.95 -8.94
C ASP A 14 1.78 12.45 -8.93
N CYS A 15 0.67 12.85 -9.56
CA CYS A 15 0.18 14.23 -9.48
C CYS A 15 -0.04 14.66 -8.03
N PHE A 16 -0.79 13.88 -7.23
CA PHE A 16 -1.05 14.22 -5.83
C PHE A 16 0.21 14.25 -4.96
N SER A 17 1.24 13.46 -5.30
CA SER A 17 2.53 13.49 -4.61
C SER A 17 3.32 14.77 -4.88
N ASN A 18 3.12 15.39 -6.05
CA ASN A 18 3.84 16.58 -6.49
C ASN A 18 3.08 17.89 -6.22
N LEU A 19 1.79 17.81 -5.89
CA LEU A 19 0.98 18.97 -5.51
C LEU A 19 1.17 19.31 -4.03
N HIS A 20 1.31 20.60 -3.73
CA HIS A 20 1.30 21.10 -2.35
C HIS A 20 -0.15 21.27 -1.90
N LEU A 21 -0.74 20.17 -1.45
CA LEU A 21 -2.11 20.16 -0.91
C LEU A 21 -2.11 20.78 0.49
N ASP A 22 -3.20 21.47 0.84
CA ASP A 22 -3.43 21.85 2.24
C ASP A 22 -3.75 20.61 3.09
N ASP A 23 -3.62 20.75 4.41
CA ASP A 23 -3.78 19.64 5.37
C ASP A 23 -5.15 18.94 5.24
N MET A 24 -6.22 19.71 4.99
CA MET A 24 -7.58 19.16 4.88
C MET A 24 -7.73 18.35 3.59
N LEU A 25 -7.19 18.83 2.48
CA LEU A 25 -7.24 18.15 1.20
C LEU A 25 -6.33 16.91 1.19
N GLN A 26 -5.13 17.01 1.77
CA GLN A 26 -4.22 15.87 1.93
C GLN A 26 -4.88 14.75 2.74
N GLU A 27 -5.57 15.11 3.83
CA GLU A 27 -6.26 14.15 4.69
C GLU A 27 -7.42 13.44 3.97
N GLN A 28 -8.16 14.16 3.12
CA GLN A 28 -9.18 13.57 2.24
C GLN A 28 -8.55 12.62 1.23
N VAL A 29 -7.47 13.02 0.56
CA VAL A 29 -6.77 12.17 -0.41
C VAL A 29 -6.25 10.90 0.24
N ILE A 30 -5.67 10.99 1.44
CA ILE A 30 -5.25 9.81 2.23
C ILE A 30 -6.45 8.92 2.53
N THR A 31 -7.58 9.50 2.96
CA THR A 31 -8.79 8.73 3.29
C THR A 31 -9.31 7.94 2.09
N VAL A 32 -9.39 8.58 0.92
CA VAL A 32 -9.82 7.90 -0.30
C VAL A 32 -8.79 6.85 -0.73
N ALA A 33 -7.50 7.16 -0.69
CA ALA A 33 -6.44 6.21 -1.02
C ALA A 33 -6.45 4.97 -0.09
N LEU A 34 -6.72 5.14 1.21
CA LEU A 34 -6.90 4.04 2.15
C LEU A 34 -8.11 3.15 1.79
N SER A 35 -9.18 3.74 1.26
CA SER A 35 -10.36 2.99 0.81
C SER A 35 -10.07 2.14 -0.44
N CYS A 36 -9.16 2.62 -1.31
CA CYS A 36 -8.76 1.93 -2.53
C CYS A 36 -7.91 0.68 -2.29
N ILE A 37 -7.30 0.48 -1.11
CA ILE A 37 -6.47 -0.70 -0.79
C ILE A 37 -7.24 -2.01 -1.06
N ARG A 38 -8.56 -2.02 -0.85
CA ARG A 38 -9.39 -3.22 -1.06
C ARG A 38 -9.73 -3.51 -2.52
N THR A 39 -9.76 -2.48 -3.36
CA THR A 39 -10.35 -2.55 -4.70
C THR A 39 -9.31 -2.40 -5.81
N ILE A 40 -8.10 -1.97 -5.47
CA ILE A 40 -7.02 -1.76 -6.42
C ILE A 40 -6.48 -3.10 -6.94
N ASP A 41 -6.14 -3.14 -8.23
CA ASP A 41 -5.47 -4.28 -8.83
C ASP A 41 -4.09 -4.51 -8.18
N ALA A 42 -3.70 -5.77 -8.05
CA ALA A 42 -2.46 -6.14 -7.37
C ALA A 42 -1.22 -5.49 -8.02
N GLU A 43 -1.25 -5.27 -9.33
CA GLU A 43 -0.19 -4.60 -10.08
C GLU A 43 0.03 -3.14 -9.65
N HIS A 44 -1.03 -2.46 -9.20
CA HIS A 44 -0.98 -1.06 -8.79
C HIS A 44 -0.81 -0.87 -7.28
N MET A 45 -0.97 -1.93 -6.48
CA MET A 45 -0.82 -1.92 -5.02
C MET A 45 0.53 -1.34 -4.53
N PRO A 46 1.71 -1.68 -5.11
CA PRO A 46 2.99 -1.09 -4.66
C PRO A 46 3.02 0.44 -4.74
N TYR A 47 2.40 1.01 -5.79
CA TYR A 47 2.35 2.45 -6.00
C TYR A 47 1.44 3.13 -4.99
N LEU A 48 0.28 2.53 -4.71
CA LEU A 48 -0.65 3.02 -3.68
C LEU A 48 -0.01 3.00 -2.28
N LEU A 49 0.67 1.92 -1.92
CA LEU A 49 1.35 1.82 -0.62
C LEU A 49 2.47 2.84 -0.51
N ARG A 50 3.29 3.00 -1.56
CA ARG A 50 4.35 4.01 -1.59
C ARG A 50 3.79 5.42 -1.46
N PHE A 51 2.68 5.71 -2.14
CA PHE A 51 1.97 6.98 -2.03
C PHE A 51 1.49 7.26 -0.61
N LEU A 52 0.78 6.31 0.01
CA LEU A 52 0.28 6.45 1.38
C LEU A 52 1.41 6.67 2.39
N LEU A 53 2.53 5.95 2.23
CA LEU A 53 3.68 6.06 3.11
C LEU A 53 4.50 7.33 2.85
N LEU A 54 4.46 7.88 1.64
CA LEU A 54 5.04 9.18 1.33
C LEU A 54 4.28 10.32 2.01
N LEU A 55 2.95 10.26 2.03
CA LEU A 55 2.09 11.27 2.66
C LEU A 55 1.94 11.10 4.18
N ALA A 56 2.60 10.09 4.77
CA ALA A 56 2.52 9.82 6.19
C ALA A 56 3.21 10.92 7.00
N THR A 57 2.45 11.57 7.87
CA THR A 57 2.89 12.57 8.84
C THR A 57 2.87 11.98 10.25
N PRO A 58 3.57 12.58 11.23
CA PRO A 58 3.58 12.07 12.60
C PRO A 58 2.18 11.90 13.24
N THR A 59 1.18 12.66 12.77
CA THR A 59 -0.19 12.63 13.31
C THR A 59 -1.03 11.50 12.72
N ASN A 60 -0.82 11.15 11.45
CA ASN A 60 -1.66 10.17 10.74
C ASN A 60 -0.95 8.82 10.48
N THR A 61 0.37 8.74 10.68
CA THR A 61 1.17 7.52 10.39
C THR A 61 0.58 6.29 11.05
N ARG A 62 0.19 6.39 12.34
CA ARG A 62 -0.44 5.29 13.07
C ARG A 62 -1.70 4.77 12.38
N ARG A 63 -2.58 5.69 11.95
CA ARG A 63 -3.82 5.33 11.26
C ARG A 63 -3.53 4.64 9.93
N ILE A 64 -2.60 5.17 9.16
CA ILE A 64 -2.19 4.62 7.86
C ILE A 64 -1.65 3.20 8.04
N ILE A 65 -0.72 3.00 8.97
CA ILE A 65 -0.13 1.68 9.26
C ILE A 65 -1.17 0.68 9.75
N SER A 66 -2.06 1.10 10.66
CA SER A 66 -3.12 0.22 11.15
C SER A 66 -4.08 -0.17 10.02
N HIS A 67 -4.50 0.78 9.17
CA HIS A 67 -5.34 0.45 8.02
C HIS A 67 -4.63 -0.49 7.04
N ILE A 68 -3.38 -0.19 6.67
CA ILE A 68 -2.58 -1.06 5.79
C ILE A 68 -2.52 -2.46 6.38
N ARG A 69 -2.20 -2.62 7.67
CA ARG A 69 -2.17 -3.94 8.33
C ARG A 69 -3.53 -4.64 8.32
N HIS A 70 -4.61 -3.92 8.61
CA HIS A 70 -5.96 -4.49 8.67
C HIS A 70 -6.46 -4.94 7.30
N GLN A 71 -6.19 -4.16 6.26
CA GLN A 71 -6.56 -4.51 4.89
C GLN A 71 -5.63 -5.56 4.29
N LEU A 72 -4.33 -5.47 4.61
CA LEU A 72 -3.31 -6.45 4.25
C LEU A 72 -3.13 -7.52 5.33
N LYS A 73 -4.19 -7.99 6.01
CA LYS A 73 -4.16 -9.26 6.78
C LYS A 73 -3.92 -10.50 5.86
N LEU A 74 -3.13 -10.32 4.80
CA LEU A 74 -3.05 -11.04 3.54
C LEU A 74 -1.61 -11.46 3.18
N VAL A 75 -0.74 -11.73 4.15
CA VAL A 75 0.49 -12.50 3.87
C VAL A 75 0.73 -13.63 4.88
N GLY A 76 0.15 -13.55 6.08
CA GLY A 76 0.39 -14.57 7.13
C GLY A 76 -0.60 -15.74 7.19
N ALA A 77 -1.83 -15.66 6.64
CA ALA A 77 -2.87 -16.62 7.03
C ALA A 77 -3.99 -16.93 6.01
N SER A 78 -3.95 -16.47 4.75
CA SER A 78 -5.04 -16.80 3.82
C SER A 78 -4.59 -16.84 2.36
N ASN A 79 -4.21 -18.04 1.91
CA ASN A 79 -4.83 -18.88 0.88
C ASN A 79 -5.61 -18.25 -0.31
N VAL A 80 -5.68 -16.92 -0.46
CA VAL A 80 -6.50 -16.24 -1.48
C VAL A 80 -5.68 -15.86 -2.71
N TRP A 81 -4.36 -15.68 -2.59
CA TRP A 81 -3.51 -15.34 -3.74
C TRP A 81 -2.91 -16.57 -4.44
N THR A 82 -3.09 -17.77 -3.88
CA THR A 82 -2.55 -19.02 -4.45
C THR A 82 -3.47 -19.70 -5.46
N THR A 83 -4.69 -19.20 -5.73
CA THR A 83 -5.65 -19.86 -6.61
C THR A 83 -5.53 -19.49 -8.10
N GLN A 84 -4.39 -18.95 -8.54
CA GLN A 84 -4.12 -18.78 -9.99
C GLN A 84 -2.79 -19.40 -10.47
N GLN A 85 -2.28 -20.39 -9.73
CA GLN A 85 -1.13 -21.20 -10.14
C GLN A 85 -1.54 -22.67 -10.26
N SER A 86 -2.65 -22.93 -10.95
CA SER A 86 -3.03 -24.28 -11.35
C SER A 86 -2.19 -24.70 -12.58
N LYS A 87 -1.11 -25.43 -12.31
CA LYS A 87 -0.50 -26.48 -13.14
C LYS A 87 -0.13 -26.11 -14.59
N MET A 88 1.02 -25.48 -14.79
CA MET A 88 1.89 -25.82 -15.93
C MET A 88 3.35 -25.94 -15.48
N LYS A 89 3.94 -27.09 -15.79
CA LYS A 89 5.29 -27.49 -15.45
C LYS A 89 6.28 -26.72 -16.35
N GLY A 90 6.81 -25.61 -15.85
CA GLY A 90 7.87 -24.84 -16.51
C GLY A 90 8.13 -23.54 -15.77
N LYS A 91 9.34 -23.37 -15.22
CA LYS A 91 9.89 -22.16 -14.55
C LYS A 91 8.83 -21.22 -13.96
N SER A 92 8.51 -21.42 -12.68
CA SER A 92 7.73 -20.46 -11.88
C SER A 92 8.41 -19.10 -11.94
N VAL A 93 7.85 -18.18 -12.72
CA VAL A 93 8.08 -16.76 -12.55
C VAL A 93 7.47 -16.45 -11.19
N VAL A 94 8.31 -16.40 -10.16
CA VAL A 94 7.91 -15.87 -8.85
C VAL A 94 7.25 -14.52 -9.12
N ASN A 95 5.95 -14.42 -8.81
CA ASN A 95 5.14 -13.24 -9.09
C ASN A 95 5.85 -11.97 -8.57
N ASN A 96 6.38 -11.17 -9.50
CA ASN A 96 7.10 -9.92 -9.24
C ASN A 96 6.28 -8.93 -8.39
N THR A 97 4.95 -9.05 -8.42
CA THR A 97 4.02 -8.20 -7.69
C THR A 97 4.19 -8.28 -6.18
N GLU A 98 4.31 -9.47 -5.60
CA GLU A 98 4.50 -9.63 -4.15
C GLU A 98 5.85 -9.05 -3.71
N ALA A 99 6.90 -9.31 -4.49
CA ALA A 99 8.22 -8.74 -4.26
C ALA A 99 8.18 -7.20 -4.33
N SER A 100 7.42 -6.63 -5.28
CA SER A 100 7.25 -5.18 -5.43
C SER A 100 6.45 -4.55 -4.28
N ILE A 101 5.42 -5.24 -3.77
CA ILE A 101 4.66 -4.82 -2.58
C ILE A 101 5.58 -4.80 -1.35
N LEU A 102 6.32 -5.89 -1.12
CA LEU A 102 7.26 -6.00 -0.01
C LEU A 102 8.39 -4.97 -0.12
N ASP A 103 8.88 -4.69 -1.33
CA ASP A 103 9.91 -3.67 -1.55
C ASP A 103 9.38 -2.25 -1.28
N ALA A 104 8.15 -1.93 -1.66
CA ALA A 104 7.51 -0.65 -1.35
C ALA A 104 7.37 -0.41 0.17
N LEU A 105 7.02 -1.47 0.92
CA LEU A 105 6.99 -1.43 2.38
C LEU A 105 8.41 -1.30 2.97
N ARG A 106 9.34 -2.15 2.51
CA ARG A 106 10.72 -2.19 2.99
C ARG A 106 11.43 -0.84 2.83
N THR A 107 11.30 -0.21 1.67
CA THR A 107 11.91 1.09 1.39
C THR A 107 11.39 2.15 2.34
N SER A 108 10.08 2.22 2.54
CA SER A 108 9.44 3.17 3.46
C SER A 108 9.89 2.98 4.91
N LEU A 109 9.97 1.72 5.38
CA LEU A 109 10.45 1.39 6.73
C LEU A 109 11.93 1.72 6.94
N ARG A 110 12.76 1.55 5.89
CA ARG A 110 14.19 1.82 5.97
C ARG A 110 14.49 3.30 6.11
N PHE A 111 13.75 4.15 5.40
CA PHE A 111 14.06 5.58 5.29
C PHE A 111 13.25 6.45 6.26
N ASN A 112 12.11 5.98 6.78
CA ASN A 112 11.29 6.75 7.71
C ASN A 112 11.19 6.06 9.08
N LYS A 113 11.92 6.62 10.07
CA LYS A 113 11.96 6.09 11.44
C LYS A 113 10.58 6.13 12.14
N VAL A 114 9.76 7.12 11.84
CA VAL A 114 8.41 7.25 12.42
C VAL A 114 7.52 6.10 11.92
N ILE A 115 7.53 5.85 10.61
CA ILE A 115 6.82 4.73 9.99
C ILE A 115 7.30 3.39 10.57
N CYS A 116 8.62 3.21 10.71
CA CYS A 116 9.20 2.00 11.30
C CYS A 116 8.73 1.78 12.74
N GLN A 117 8.78 2.84 13.56
CA GLN A 117 8.38 2.76 14.96
C GLN A 117 6.89 2.45 15.11
N GLU A 118 6.02 3.12 14.36
CA GLU A 118 4.58 2.87 14.40
C GLU A 118 4.24 1.46 13.89
N THR A 119 4.97 0.97 12.89
CA THR A 119 4.83 -0.42 12.42
C THR A 119 5.22 -1.42 13.52
N LEU A 120 6.32 -1.18 14.24
CA LEU A 120 6.70 -2.01 15.37
C LEU A 120 5.69 -1.94 16.52
N ASN A 121 5.12 -0.77 16.79
CA ASN A 121 4.09 -0.59 17.82
C ASN A 121 2.82 -1.38 17.48
N GLU A 122 2.36 -1.29 16.24
CA GLU A 122 1.19 -2.03 15.74
C GLU A 122 1.43 -3.56 15.71
N LEU A 123 2.68 -3.99 15.51
CA LEU A 123 3.06 -5.41 15.61
C LEU A 123 3.13 -5.91 17.06
N LYS A 124 3.50 -5.03 18.02
CA LYS A 124 3.60 -5.35 19.45
C LYS A 124 2.25 -5.29 20.17
N SER A 125 1.25 -4.59 19.64
CA SER A 125 -0.10 -4.54 20.21
C SER A 125 -0.92 -5.82 19.95
N LEU A 126 -0.25 -6.96 19.80
CA LEU A 126 -0.76 -8.32 19.62
C LEU A 126 -0.77 -9.04 20.97
#